data_AF-A0A7G2EF89-F1
#
_entry.id   AF-A0A7G2EF89-F1
#
_cell.length_a   1.000
_cell.length_b   1.000
_cell.length_c   1.000
_cell.angle_alpha   90.00
_cell.angle_beta   90.00
_cell.angle_gamma   90.00
#
_symmetry.space_group_name_H-M   'P 1'
#
loop_
_entity.id
_entity.type
_entity.pdbx_description
1 polymer ?
#
loop_
_entity_poly.entity_id
_entity_poly.type
_entity_poly.pdbx_seq_one_letter_code
_entity_poly.pdbx_strand_id
1 'polypeptide(L)'
;MGIIVYPPKYNKTLVAVRGVVYCKACKYAGVNNVQGAKPVKDAVVRLVCKNKKNSISETKTDKNGYFMLLAPKTVTNYDIKGCRAFLVKSPDTKCSKVSSLHDGGKGSVLKPVLKPGFSSTIMRWFKYSVYNVGPFAFEPTCPK
;
A
#
# COMPACT_ATOMS: atom_id res chain seq x y z
N MET A 1 -26.64 -21.37 29.26
CA MET A 1 -26.64 -21.28 27.78
C MET A 1 -25.35 -20.57 27.34
N GLY A 2 -24.35 -21.32 26.91
CA GLY A 2 -23.10 -20.75 26.40
C GLY A 2 -23.30 -20.27 24.96
N ILE A 3 -22.95 -19.02 24.66
CA ILE A 3 -22.95 -18.50 23.30
C ILE A 3 -21.85 -19.24 22.55
N ILE A 4 -22.22 -20.10 21.61
CA ILE A 4 -21.28 -20.66 20.63
C ILE A 4 -20.92 -19.50 19.69
N VAL A 5 -19.82 -18.82 19.98
CA VAL A 5 -19.23 -17.84 19.06
C VAL A 5 -18.56 -18.63 17.95
N TYR A 6 -19.28 -18.88 16.86
CA TYR A 6 -18.66 -19.41 15.65
C TYR A 6 -17.60 -18.40 15.17
N PRO A 7 -16.33 -18.82 14.96
CA PRO A 7 -15.36 -17.93 14.38
C PRO A 7 -15.91 -17.45 13.03
N PRO A 8 -15.82 -16.14 12.70
CA PRO A 8 -16.30 -15.65 11.43
C PRO A 8 -15.65 -16.48 10.32
N LYS A 9 -16.48 -17.16 9.51
CA LYS A 9 -16.01 -17.87 8.31
C LYS A 9 -15.41 -16.83 7.38
N TYR A 10 -14.09 -16.63 7.46
CA TYR A 10 -13.37 -15.73 6.57
C TYR A 10 -13.39 -16.35 5.18
N ASN A 11 -14.36 -16.01 4.35
CA ASN A 11 -14.36 -16.46 2.97
C ASN A 11 -13.06 -16.03 2.27
N LYS A 12 -12.49 -16.93 1.49
CA LYS A 12 -11.27 -16.67 0.71
C LYS A 12 -11.57 -15.57 -0.32
N THR A 13 -10.84 -14.47 -0.25
CA THR A 13 -10.99 -13.34 -1.17
C THR A 13 -9.67 -12.95 -1.81
N LEU A 14 -9.75 -12.36 -3.01
CA LEU A 14 -8.60 -11.71 -3.63
C LEU A 14 -8.23 -10.43 -2.90
N VAL A 15 -6.99 -9.99 -3.05
CA VAL A 15 -6.44 -8.86 -2.30
C VAL A 15 -6.20 -7.67 -3.22
N ALA A 16 -6.75 -6.52 -2.84
CA ALA A 16 -6.40 -5.22 -3.39
C ALA A 16 -5.76 -4.35 -2.30
N VAL A 17 -4.67 -3.68 -2.62
CA VAL A 17 -3.96 -2.79 -1.70
C VAL A 17 -4.06 -1.38 -2.23
N ARG A 18 -4.49 -0.44 -1.39
CA ARG A 18 -4.51 0.98 -1.72
C ARG A 18 -3.68 1.82 -0.77
N GLY A 19 -3.18 2.93 -1.29
CA GLY A 19 -2.43 3.90 -0.53
C GLY A 19 -2.17 5.15 -1.36
N VAL A 20 -1.39 6.06 -0.80
CA VAL A 20 -0.98 7.31 -1.45
C VAL A 20 0.52 7.50 -1.26
N VAL A 21 1.18 8.05 -2.27
CA VAL A 21 2.60 8.38 -2.28
C VAL A 21 2.78 9.88 -2.42
N TYR A 22 3.62 10.44 -1.56
CA TYR A 22 3.94 11.86 -1.54
C TYR A 22 5.44 12.14 -1.72
N CYS A 23 5.72 13.37 -2.10
CA CYS A 23 7.02 14.00 -2.03
C CYS A 23 6.98 14.98 -0.86
N LYS A 24 7.81 14.79 0.17
CA LYS A 24 7.78 15.66 1.35
C LYS A 24 8.19 17.09 1.00
N ALA A 25 7.68 18.05 1.75
CA ALA A 25 8.15 19.43 1.67
C ALA A 25 9.55 19.54 2.30
N CYS A 26 10.37 20.46 1.77
CA CYS A 26 11.75 20.65 2.24
C CYS A 26 11.87 20.95 3.73
N LYS A 27 10.96 21.74 4.29
CA LYS A 27 10.89 22.03 5.72
C LYS A 27 10.70 20.79 6.62
N TYR A 28 10.29 19.65 6.05
CA TYR A 28 10.09 18.39 6.76
C TYR A 28 10.98 17.26 6.24
N ALA A 29 12.01 17.57 5.45
CA ALA A 29 13.01 16.57 5.04
C ALA A 29 13.57 15.85 6.28
N GLY A 30 13.64 14.51 6.22
CA GLY A 30 14.09 13.67 7.34
C GLY A 30 13.10 13.48 8.50
N VAL A 31 12.01 14.25 8.59
CA VAL A 31 10.99 14.14 9.66
C VAL A 31 9.77 13.35 9.18
N ASN A 32 9.12 12.58 10.05
CA ASN A 32 7.88 11.86 9.71
C ASN A 32 6.66 12.80 9.61
N ASN A 33 6.66 13.71 8.64
CA ASN A 33 5.59 14.67 8.39
C ASN A 33 5.31 14.80 6.88
N VAL A 34 4.02 14.86 6.52
CA VAL A 34 3.51 15.00 5.15
C VAL A 34 2.81 16.34 4.91
N GLN A 35 2.87 17.28 5.84
CA GLN A 35 2.26 18.58 5.70
C GLN A 35 2.94 19.39 4.59
N GLY A 36 2.15 19.86 3.63
CA GLY A 36 2.67 20.53 2.43
C GLY A 36 3.37 19.60 1.44
N ALA A 37 3.30 18.28 1.65
CA ALA A 37 3.81 17.30 0.71
C ALA A 37 2.97 17.27 -0.57
N LYS A 38 3.62 17.01 -1.70
CA LYS A 38 2.97 16.96 -3.02
C LYS A 38 2.72 15.52 -3.45
N PRO A 39 1.59 15.18 -4.07
CA PRO A 39 1.38 13.84 -4.59
C PRO A 39 2.40 13.52 -5.70
N VAL A 40 2.86 12.26 -5.76
CA VAL A 40 3.80 11.81 -6.79
C VAL A 40 3.07 10.93 -7.79
N LYS A 41 2.94 11.41 -9.03
CA LYS A 41 2.43 10.61 -10.15
C LYS A 41 3.48 9.61 -10.61
N ASP A 42 3.05 8.45 -11.10
CA ASP A 42 3.89 7.41 -11.72
C ASP A 42 4.97 6.81 -10.81
N ALA A 43 4.86 7.00 -9.49
CA ALA A 43 5.70 6.34 -8.50
C ALA A 43 5.41 4.83 -8.49
N VAL A 44 6.46 4.02 -8.45
CA VAL A 44 6.34 2.56 -8.44
C VAL A 44 6.21 2.04 -7.01
N VAL A 45 5.14 1.29 -6.79
CA VAL A 45 4.87 0.58 -5.53
C VAL A 45 4.85 -0.91 -5.81
N ARG A 46 5.53 -1.69 -4.96
CA ARG A 46 5.64 -3.14 -5.07
C ARG A 46 4.98 -3.82 -3.88
N LEU A 47 4.21 -4.86 -4.14
CA LEU A 47 3.74 -5.80 -3.15
C LEU A 47 4.58 -7.06 -3.22
N VAL A 48 5.11 -7.51 -2.08
CA VAL A 48 5.79 -8.80 -1.94
C VAL A 48 5.06 -9.61 -0.88
N CYS A 49 4.65 -10.83 -1.23
CA CYS A 49 3.99 -11.76 -0.33
C CYS A 49 4.80 -13.04 -0.19
N LYS A 50 5.22 -13.32 1.04
CA LYS A 50 5.87 -14.58 1.42
C LYS A 50 4.80 -15.67 1.54
N ASN A 51 4.44 -16.26 0.41
CA ASN A 51 3.60 -17.46 0.32
C ASN A 51 4.40 -18.60 -0.35
N LYS A 52 3.77 -19.76 -0.58
CA LYS A 52 4.44 -20.94 -1.19
C LYS A 52 5.16 -20.66 -2.52
N LYS A 53 4.79 -19.60 -3.25
CA LYS A 53 5.36 -19.24 -4.55
C LYS A 53 6.13 -17.91 -4.54
N ASN A 54 6.27 -17.23 -3.40
CA ASN A 54 6.81 -15.87 -3.27
C ASN A 54 6.27 -14.92 -4.35
N SER A 55 5.06 -14.39 -4.12
CA SER A 55 4.35 -13.60 -5.14
C SER A 55 4.75 -12.13 -5.10
N ILE A 56 5.00 -11.53 -6.27
CA ILE A 56 5.35 -10.12 -6.45
C ILE A 56 4.35 -9.47 -7.42
N SER A 57 3.95 -8.23 -7.15
CA SER A 57 3.16 -7.40 -8.07
C SER A 57 3.57 -5.94 -7.92
N GLU A 58 3.47 -5.16 -8.99
CA GLU A 58 3.78 -3.74 -9.00
C GLU A 58 2.66 -2.92 -9.63
N THR A 59 2.56 -1.67 -9.22
CA THR A 59 1.72 -0.69 -9.87
C THR A 59 2.37 0.69 -9.84
N LYS A 60 1.76 1.62 -10.57
CA LYS A 60 2.12 3.04 -10.56
C LYS A 60 1.01 3.86 -9.95
N THR A 61 1.39 4.95 -9.29
CA THR A 61 0.44 5.93 -8.77
C THR A 61 -0.17 6.79 -9.88
N ASP A 62 -1.40 7.23 -9.66
CA ASP A 62 -2.10 8.19 -10.51
C ASP A 62 -1.64 9.64 -10.25
N LYS A 63 -2.28 10.60 -10.93
CA LYS A 63 -1.97 12.04 -10.79
C LYS A 63 -2.11 12.60 -9.37
N ASN A 64 -2.89 11.93 -8.51
CA ASN A 64 -3.11 12.31 -7.12
C ASN A 64 -2.17 11.55 -6.16
N GLY A 65 -1.20 10.80 -6.70
CA GLY A 65 -0.31 9.95 -5.93
C GLY A 65 -1.00 8.70 -5.38
N TYR A 66 -2.26 8.47 -5.75
CA TYR A 66 -3.04 7.32 -5.28
C TYR A 66 -2.71 6.09 -6.11
N PHE A 67 -2.72 4.92 -5.47
CA PHE A 67 -2.60 3.64 -6.18
C PHE A 67 -3.61 2.62 -5.68
N MET A 68 -4.03 1.74 -6.59
CA MET A 68 -4.77 0.51 -6.30
C MET A 68 -4.00 -0.67 -6.92
N LEU A 69 -3.24 -1.38 -6.10
CA LEU A 69 -2.44 -2.53 -6.50
C LEU A 69 -3.25 -3.81 -6.32
N LEU A 70 -3.42 -4.58 -7.40
CA LEU A 70 -4.03 -5.91 -7.34
C LEU A 70 -2.95 -6.96 -7.07
N ALA A 71 -3.12 -7.73 -6.01
CA ALA A 71 -2.23 -8.85 -5.75
C ALA A 71 -2.41 -9.93 -6.84
N PRO A 72 -1.38 -10.77 -7.10
CA PRO A 72 -1.55 -11.92 -7.98
C PRO A 72 -2.70 -12.79 -7.49
N LYS A 73 -3.44 -13.43 -8.40
CA LYS A 73 -4.62 -14.25 -8.04
C LYS A 73 -4.31 -15.43 -7.11
N THR A 74 -3.04 -15.79 -6.98
CA THR A 74 -2.53 -16.80 -6.04
C THR A 74 -2.46 -16.30 -4.59
N VAL A 75 -2.55 -14.99 -4.36
CA VAL A 75 -2.53 -14.35 -3.04
C VAL A 75 -3.96 -14.05 -2.60
N THR A 76 -4.30 -14.50 -1.40
CA THR A 76 -5.60 -14.28 -0.80
C THR A 76 -5.52 -13.62 0.56
N ASN A 77 -6.65 -13.26 1.15
CA ASN A 77 -6.73 -12.69 2.49
C ASN A 77 -6.04 -13.54 3.56
N TYR A 78 -5.90 -14.86 3.37
CA TYR A 78 -5.15 -15.74 4.27
C TYR A 78 -3.64 -15.51 4.24
N ASP A 79 -3.09 -15.09 3.09
CA ASP A 79 -1.66 -14.85 2.90
C ASP A 79 -1.23 -13.46 3.37
N ILE A 80 -2.19 -12.58 3.69
CA ILE A 80 -1.95 -11.14 3.89
C ILE A 80 -0.93 -10.84 4.99
N LYS A 81 -0.87 -11.68 6.03
CA LYS A 81 0.08 -11.50 7.15
C LYS A 81 1.55 -11.56 6.68
N GLY A 82 1.82 -12.36 5.65
CA GLY A 82 3.12 -12.50 5.00
C GLY A 82 3.39 -11.48 3.88
N CYS A 83 2.45 -10.57 3.62
CA CYS A 83 2.58 -9.53 2.61
C CYS A 83 3.13 -8.22 3.18
N ARG A 84 3.94 -7.54 2.36
CA ARG A 84 4.53 -6.22 2.64
C ARG A 84 4.50 -5.36 1.38
N ALA A 85 4.14 -4.09 1.51
CA ALA A 85 4.21 -3.13 0.42
C ALA A 85 5.45 -2.24 0.54
N PHE A 86 6.09 -1.97 -0.58
CA PHE A 86 7.34 -1.23 -0.68
C PHE A 86 7.19 -0.07 -1.66
N LEU A 87 7.69 1.09 -1.27
CA LEU A 87 7.92 2.19 -2.19
C LEU A 87 9.25 1.95 -2.90
N VAL A 88 9.22 1.84 -4.23
CA VAL A 88 10.39 1.39 -5.02
C VAL A 88 11.13 2.57 -5.63
N LYS A 89 10.45 3.35 -6.46
CA LYS A 89 11.09 4.47 -7.18
C LYS A 89 10.11 5.55 -7.57
N SER A 90 10.63 6.76 -7.69
CA SER A 90 9.93 7.92 -8.21
C SER A 90 10.39 8.22 -9.64
N PRO A 91 9.51 8.74 -10.51
CA PRO A 91 9.95 9.32 -11.78
C PRO A 91 10.65 10.68 -11.61
N ASP A 92 10.44 11.36 -10.48
CA ASP A 92 11.08 12.65 -10.20
C ASP A 92 12.42 12.45 -9.49
N THR A 93 13.51 12.85 -10.14
CA THR A 93 14.86 12.76 -9.59
C THR A 93 15.05 13.66 -8.37
N LYS A 94 14.33 14.79 -8.29
CA LYS A 94 14.30 15.69 -7.13
C LYS A 94 13.48 15.14 -5.97
N CYS A 95 12.81 14.00 -6.15
CA CYS A 95 12.04 13.36 -5.10
C CYS A 95 12.06 11.84 -5.21
N SER A 96 13.27 11.27 -5.11
CA SER A 96 13.56 9.87 -5.44
C SER A 96 14.04 9.02 -4.27
N LYS A 97 14.56 9.64 -3.20
CA LYS A 97 15.07 8.91 -2.03
C LYS A 97 13.90 8.44 -1.17
N VAL A 98 13.76 7.13 -0.98
CA VAL A 98 12.68 6.56 -0.15
C VAL A 98 12.81 7.04 1.30
N SER A 99 11.72 7.55 1.87
CA SER A 99 11.66 7.98 3.27
C SER A 99 11.44 6.78 4.20
N SER A 100 11.78 6.95 5.49
CA SER A 100 11.43 6.00 6.55
C SER A 100 9.94 6.06 6.93
N LEU A 101 9.18 7.04 6.41
CA LEU A 101 7.77 7.21 6.70
C LEU A 101 6.96 5.93 6.43
N HIS A 102 6.26 5.45 7.47
CA HIS A 102 5.39 4.26 7.43
C HIS A 102 6.03 3.00 6.84
N ASP A 103 7.36 2.87 7.00
CA ASP A 103 8.15 1.73 6.56
C ASP A 103 8.11 1.49 5.03
N GLY A 104 7.90 2.54 4.22
CA GLY A 104 7.86 2.43 2.77
C GLY A 104 9.08 1.73 2.16
N GLY A 105 10.28 1.97 2.69
CA GLY A 105 11.51 1.29 2.23
C GLY A 105 11.77 -0.08 2.87
N LYS A 106 11.24 -0.34 4.08
CA LYS A 106 11.47 -1.58 4.84
C LYS A 106 10.40 -2.64 4.58
N GLY A 107 9.27 -2.25 4.02
CA GLY A 107 8.10 -3.09 3.80
C GLY A 107 7.04 -2.82 4.84
N SER A 108 5.99 -2.12 4.44
CA SER A 108 4.88 -1.73 5.29
C SER A 108 3.82 -2.82 5.39
N VAL A 109 3.20 -2.94 6.57
CA VAL A 109 2.16 -3.93 6.87
C VAL A 109 0.82 -3.47 6.29
N LEU A 110 0.08 -4.41 5.70
CA LEU A 110 -1.24 -4.15 5.14
C LEU A 110 -2.30 -4.17 6.25
N LYS A 111 -3.17 -3.15 6.28
CA LYS A 111 -4.24 -3.02 7.28
C LYS A 111 -5.60 -3.28 6.62
N PRO A 112 -6.43 -4.20 7.15
CA PRO A 112 -7.74 -4.46 6.57
C PRO A 112 -8.64 -3.23 6.68
N VAL A 113 -9.42 -2.95 5.63
CA VAL A 113 -10.47 -1.92 5.69
C VAL A 113 -11.73 -2.54 6.28
N LEU A 114 -12.12 -2.09 7.48
CA LEU A 114 -13.29 -2.64 8.19
C LEU A 114 -14.59 -1.89 7.91
N LYS A 115 -14.52 -0.67 7.35
CA LYS A 115 -15.70 0.16 7.10
C LYS A 115 -16.60 -0.49 6.03
N PRO A 116 -17.88 -0.78 6.35
CA PRO A 116 -18.84 -1.30 5.37
C PRO A 116 -18.90 -0.39 4.13
N GLY A 117 -18.97 -1.00 2.95
CA GLY A 117 -18.96 -0.30 1.65
C GLY A 117 -17.57 0.06 1.11
N PHE A 118 -16.53 0.09 1.95
CA PHE A 118 -15.14 0.37 1.52
C PHE A 118 -14.19 -0.82 1.66
N SER A 119 -14.65 -1.88 2.33
CA SER A 119 -13.89 -3.10 2.61
C SER A 119 -13.69 -4.01 1.39
N SER A 120 -14.41 -3.76 0.30
CA SER A 120 -14.27 -4.51 -0.94
C SER A 120 -14.46 -3.64 -2.18
N THR A 121 -13.81 -4.03 -3.28
CA THR A 121 -14.01 -3.44 -4.60
C THR A 121 -14.24 -4.53 -5.64
N ILE A 122 -15.03 -4.23 -6.66
CA ILE A 122 -15.19 -5.09 -7.83
C ILE A 122 -14.28 -4.54 -8.91
N MET A 123 -13.40 -5.38 -9.45
CA MET A 123 -12.55 -5.03 -10.57
C MET A 123 -12.77 -6.06 -11.68
N ARG A 124 -13.31 -5.59 -12.81
CA ARG A 124 -13.86 -6.45 -13.86
C ARG A 124 -14.94 -7.37 -13.27
N TRP A 125 -14.68 -8.68 -13.21
CA TRP A 125 -15.61 -9.69 -12.72
C TRP A 125 -15.27 -10.25 -11.33
N PHE A 126 -14.20 -9.75 -10.70
CA PHE A 126 -13.68 -10.31 -9.45
C PHE A 126 -13.87 -9.33 -8.28
N LYS A 127 -14.30 -9.87 -7.14
CA LYS A 127 -14.39 -9.15 -5.87
C LYS A 127 -13.05 -9.24 -5.12
N TYR A 128 -12.54 -8.10 -4.70
CA TYR A 128 -11.31 -7.98 -3.91
C TYR A 128 -11.63 -7.39 -2.54
N SER A 129 -11.02 -7.94 -1.49
CA SER A 129 -10.93 -7.30 -0.19
C SER A 129 -9.86 -6.21 -0.23
N VAL A 130 -10.19 -5.04 0.29
CA VAL A 130 -9.32 -3.86 0.25
C VAL A 130 -8.51 -3.75 1.54
N TYR A 131 -7.21 -3.51 1.39
CA TYR A 131 -6.28 -3.25 2.47
C TYR A 131 -5.63 -1.87 2.26
N ASN A 132 -5.52 -1.10 3.35
CA ASN A 132 -4.81 0.17 3.37
C ASN A 132 -3.32 -0.05 3.67
N VAL A 133 -2.48 0.82 3.13
CA VAL A 133 -1.06 0.92 3.50
C VAL A 133 -0.56 2.36 3.34
N GLY A 134 0.51 2.70 4.04
CA GLY A 134 1.09 4.04 4.02
C GLY A 134 0.27 5.06 4.82
N PRO A 135 0.31 6.35 4.45
CA PRO A 135 0.89 6.92 3.23
C PRO A 135 2.41 6.71 3.13
N PHE A 136 2.95 6.67 1.91
CA PHE A 136 4.40 6.59 1.69
C PHE A 136 4.94 7.93 1.23
N ALA A 137 6.25 8.13 1.39
CA ALA A 137 6.87 9.33 0.88
C ALA A 137 8.31 9.13 0.38
N PHE A 138 8.69 9.97 -0.56
CA PHE A 138 10.08 10.25 -0.89
C PHE A 138 10.56 11.51 -0.17
N GLU A 139 11.85 11.55 0.13
CA GLU A 139 12.55 12.76 0.56
C GLU A 139 12.81 13.69 -0.64
N PRO A 140 12.62 15.01 -0.47
CA PRO A 140 12.93 15.99 -1.48
C PRO A 140 14.43 16.29 -1.55
N THR A 141 14.90 16.67 -2.73
CA THR A 141 16.17 17.37 -2.92
C THR A 141 15.91 18.87 -2.72
N CYS A 142 16.41 19.41 -1.62
CA CYS A 142 16.18 20.80 -1.26
C CYS A 142 17.26 21.71 -1.82
N PRO A 143 16.91 22.91 -2.31
CA PRO A 143 17.89 23.94 -2.57
C PRO A 143 18.66 24.23 -1.27
N LYS A 144 19.96 24.47 -1.41
CA LYS A 144 20.82 24.92 -0.31
C LYS A 144 20.47 26.36 0.07
#